data_AF-A0A4R7P717-F1
#
_entry.id   AF-A0A4R7P717-F1
#
_cell.length_a   1.000
_cell.length_b   1.000
_cell.length_c   1.000
_cell.angle_alpha   90.00
_cell.angle_beta   90.00
_cell.angle_gamma   90.00
#
_symmetry.space_group_name_H-M   'P 1'
#
loop_
_entity.id
_entity.type
_entity.pdbx_description
1 polymer ?
#
loop_
_entity_poly.entity_id
_entity_poly.type
_entity_poly.pdbx_seq_one_letter_code
_entity_poly.pdbx_strand_id
1 'polypeptide(L)'
;MKSYLLVVAEPKIGSGEKPNPAQGCWASEAACAVEETARASATLRIATASGTRPAVSRLSLEPRFHYELADLAFAAAIARPSARHPESSSLSLVDLTERAFVCARNLASALRARGETQDKILEALERAARAALKERAGFDAAAAAQPAVAARLGVADVAEALDAAVRGARERGSAVMRVLEPAFATVLALRDVDLRTVDGLIVAGAPANDAGTDPDVADAIGRAHALGKPIALLSYGAAAALEAGRLGDGRWLFDGYVATGPSADERDQVREAMSIDVADTETLLKNRGAVVATAAPWTPNVRIDRNLISTQNYLSASAAVSRLLGRASR
;
A
#
# COMPACT_ATOMS: atom_id res chain seq x y z
N MET A 1 19.13 21.17 -7.85
CA MET A 1 17.96 20.63 -7.12
C MET A 1 17.61 19.31 -7.79
N LYS A 2 17.36 18.24 -7.02
CA LYS A 2 16.98 16.95 -7.62
C LYS A 2 15.55 17.02 -8.19
N SER A 3 15.29 16.27 -9.25
CA SER A 3 14.02 16.27 -9.98
C SER A 3 13.56 14.83 -10.22
N TYR A 4 12.32 14.50 -9.91
CA TYR A 4 11.77 13.15 -10.06
C TYR A 4 10.50 13.17 -10.89
N LEU A 5 10.24 12.06 -11.59
CA LEU A 5 9.00 11.87 -12.34
C LEU A 5 8.10 10.88 -11.61
N LEU A 6 6.92 11.31 -11.18
CA LEU A 6 5.82 10.44 -10.82
C LEU A 6 5.02 10.11 -12.09
N VAL A 7 5.05 8.85 -12.48
CA VAL A 7 4.23 8.27 -13.54
C VAL A 7 3.00 7.66 -12.89
N VAL A 8 1.83 8.15 -13.26
CA VAL A 8 0.54 7.67 -12.75
C VAL A 8 -0.15 6.90 -13.87
N ALA A 9 -0.45 5.62 -13.63
CA ALA A 9 -1.13 4.78 -14.60
C ALA A 9 -2.57 5.29 -14.87
N GLU A 10 -2.94 5.39 -16.14
CA GLU A 10 -4.30 5.75 -16.55
C GLU A 10 -5.19 4.50 -16.63
N PRO A 11 -6.45 4.57 -16.17
CA PRO A 11 -7.39 3.48 -16.39
C PRO A 11 -7.74 3.37 -17.88
N LYS A 12 -7.73 2.14 -18.42
CA LYS A 12 -8.28 1.88 -19.75
C LYS A 12 -9.79 1.69 -19.65
N ILE A 13 -10.57 2.76 -19.86
CA ILE A 13 -12.02 2.65 -19.84
C ILE A 13 -12.50 2.12 -21.20
N GLY A 14 -13.01 0.89 -21.25
CA GLY A 14 -13.78 0.41 -22.39
C GLY A 14 -15.10 1.17 -22.51
N SER A 15 -15.48 1.60 -23.72
CA SER A 15 -16.76 2.27 -23.94
C SER A 15 -17.92 1.35 -23.55
N GLY A 16 -18.68 1.72 -22.51
CA GLY A 16 -19.88 0.99 -22.06
C GLY A 16 -19.68 0.05 -20.86
N GLU A 17 -18.49 -0.01 -20.27
CA GLU A 17 -18.25 -0.80 -19.06
C GLU A 17 -18.82 -0.12 -17.80
N LYS A 18 -19.25 -0.94 -16.82
CA LYS A 18 -19.69 -0.43 -15.52
C LYS A 18 -18.52 0.26 -14.81
N PRO A 19 -18.76 1.33 -14.03
CA PRO A 19 -17.71 1.99 -13.26
C PRO A 19 -17.00 0.99 -12.33
N ASN A 20 -15.69 0.81 -12.53
CA ASN A 20 -14.88 -0.08 -11.69
C ASN A 20 -14.23 0.76 -10.57
N PRO A 21 -14.54 0.52 -9.28
CA PRO A 21 -13.98 1.30 -8.16
C PRO A 21 -12.45 1.12 -8.02
N ALA A 22 -11.89 0.09 -8.64
CA ALA A 22 -10.46 -0.21 -8.69
C ALA A 22 -9.70 0.56 -9.79
N GLN A 23 -10.41 1.28 -10.67
CA GLN A 23 -9.77 2.10 -11.71
C GLN A 23 -9.16 3.37 -11.14
N GLY A 24 -8.00 3.75 -11.67
CA GLY A 24 -7.22 4.89 -11.19
C GLY A 24 -6.17 4.51 -10.16
N CYS A 25 -5.19 5.37 -9.95
CA CYS A 25 -4.04 5.04 -9.11
C CYS A 25 -4.42 4.87 -7.63
N TRP A 26 -3.58 4.13 -6.89
CA TRP A 26 -3.71 4.03 -5.45
C TRP A 26 -3.34 5.37 -4.78
N ALA A 27 -4.34 6.02 -4.14
CA ALA A 27 -4.25 7.40 -3.71
C ALA A 27 -3.06 7.68 -2.78
N SER A 28 -2.89 6.85 -1.74
CA SER A 28 -1.85 7.06 -0.73
C SER A 28 -0.44 6.88 -1.28
N GLU A 29 -0.25 6.10 -2.36
CA GLU A 29 1.04 5.92 -2.99
C GLU A 29 1.45 7.15 -3.79
N ALA A 30 0.52 7.70 -4.57
CA ALA A 30 0.74 8.95 -5.29
C ALA A 30 0.93 10.14 -4.33
N ALA A 31 0.12 10.23 -3.27
CA ALA A 31 0.26 11.30 -2.28
C ALA A 31 1.59 11.19 -1.54
N CYS A 32 2.00 9.98 -1.21
CA CYS A 32 3.30 9.74 -0.61
C CYS A 32 4.45 10.24 -1.49
N ALA A 33 4.38 10.05 -2.81
CA ALA A 33 5.40 10.57 -3.72
C ALA A 33 5.48 12.11 -3.66
N VAL A 34 4.33 12.80 -3.60
CA VAL A 34 4.25 14.26 -3.44
C VAL A 34 4.89 14.69 -2.13
N GLU A 35 4.48 14.10 -1.01
CA GLU A 35 4.94 14.49 0.32
C GLU A 35 6.43 14.22 0.53
N GLU A 36 6.92 13.03 0.20
CA GLU A 36 8.33 12.67 0.39
C GLU A 36 9.25 13.53 -0.47
N THR A 37 8.85 13.84 -1.70
CA THR A 37 9.63 14.72 -2.59
C THR A 37 9.68 16.14 -2.05
N ALA A 38 8.56 16.64 -1.50
CA ALA A 38 8.52 17.93 -0.80
C ALA A 38 9.40 17.94 0.46
N ARG A 39 9.34 16.89 1.31
CA ARG A 39 10.20 16.71 2.49
C ARG A 39 11.68 16.72 2.12
N ALA A 40 12.04 16.14 0.98
CA ALA A 40 13.41 16.12 0.46
C ALA A 40 13.83 17.40 -0.27
N SER A 41 12.98 18.44 -0.33
CA SER A 41 13.23 19.68 -1.09
C SER A 41 13.62 19.41 -2.56
N ALA A 42 13.01 18.39 -3.16
CA ALA A 42 13.20 18.01 -4.55
C ALA A 42 11.98 18.45 -5.39
N THR A 43 12.15 18.49 -6.71
CA THR A 43 11.05 18.73 -7.65
C THR A 43 10.36 17.42 -7.99
N LEU A 44 9.03 17.42 -7.95
CA LEU A 44 8.22 16.34 -8.51
C LEU A 44 7.52 16.84 -9.78
N ARG A 45 7.74 16.14 -10.90
CA ARG A 45 6.95 16.28 -12.12
C ARG A 45 5.96 15.11 -12.15
N ILE A 46 4.72 15.37 -12.53
CA ILE A 46 3.69 14.33 -12.62
C ILE A 46 3.35 14.14 -14.09
N ALA A 47 3.33 12.89 -14.55
CA ALA A 47 2.98 12.54 -15.90
C ALA A 47 2.05 11.33 -15.96
N THR A 48 1.21 11.33 -17.00
CA THR A 48 0.42 10.18 -17.43
C THR A 48 0.71 9.92 -18.92
N ALA A 49 0.24 8.80 -19.46
CA ALA A 49 0.46 8.48 -20.87
C ALA A 49 -0.03 9.60 -21.80
N SER A 50 -1.27 10.05 -21.59
CA SER A 50 -1.89 11.10 -22.42
C SER A 50 -1.70 12.53 -21.90
N GLY A 51 -1.17 12.72 -20.69
CA GLY A 51 -1.09 14.02 -20.02
C GLY A 51 -2.41 14.48 -19.41
N THR A 52 -3.41 13.62 -19.38
CA THR A 52 -4.68 13.93 -18.73
C THR A 52 -4.57 13.82 -17.21
N ARG A 53 -5.45 14.53 -16.51
CA ARG A 53 -5.52 14.46 -15.05
C ARG A 53 -5.82 13.01 -14.63
N PRO A 54 -4.95 12.36 -13.83
CA PRO A 54 -5.15 10.97 -13.46
C PRO A 54 -6.35 10.82 -12.52
N ALA A 55 -7.06 9.71 -12.69
CA ALA A 55 -8.09 9.28 -11.76
C ALA A 55 -7.47 8.61 -10.54
N VAL A 56 -8.13 8.76 -9.39
CA VAL A 56 -7.81 8.04 -8.15
C VAL A 56 -8.82 6.92 -7.95
N SER A 57 -8.33 5.74 -7.57
CA SER A 57 -9.19 4.62 -7.23
C SER A 57 -10.02 4.90 -5.99
N ARG A 58 -11.35 4.79 -6.12
CA ARG A 58 -12.28 4.91 -4.97
C ARG A 58 -11.98 3.86 -3.90
N LEU A 59 -11.58 2.66 -4.32
CA LEU A 59 -11.14 1.60 -3.43
C LEU A 59 -10.01 2.08 -2.51
N SER A 60 -9.00 2.76 -3.08
CA SER A 60 -7.84 3.23 -2.32
C SER A 60 -8.17 4.33 -1.30
N LEU A 61 -9.38 4.89 -1.33
CA LEU A 61 -9.87 5.89 -0.36
C LEU A 61 -10.72 5.27 0.76
N GLU A 62 -11.00 3.96 0.71
CA GLU A 62 -11.76 3.31 1.76
C GLU A 62 -11.01 3.32 3.08
N PRO A 63 -11.68 3.58 4.23
CA PRO A 63 -11.04 3.67 5.54
C PRO A 63 -10.20 2.45 5.89
N ARG A 64 -10.57 1.27 5.37
CA ARG A 64 -9.85 0.03 5.65
C ARG A 64 -8.38 0.02 5.20
N PHE A 65 -7.99 0.94 4.32
CA PHE A 65 -6.62 1.10 3.83
C PHE A 65 -5.88 2.30 4.44
N HIS A 66 -6.47 2.99 5.41
CA HIS A 66 -5.90 4.21 6.00
C HIS A 66 -5.69 4.07 7.50
N TYR A 67 -5.05 3.00 7.98
CA TYR A 67 -4.65 2.88 9.39
C TYR A 67 -3.19 3.26 9.62
N GLU A 68 -2.86 3.65 10.86
CA GLU A 68 -1.47 3.91 11.23
C GLU A 68 -0.67 2.61 11.24
N LEU A 69 0.59 2.68 10.82
CA LEU A 69 1.52 1.55 10.97
C LEU A 69 1.63 1.09 12.43
N ALA A 70 1.50 2.01 13.39
CA ALA A 70 1.47 1.69 14.82
C ALA A 70 0.23 0.90 15.26
N ASP A 71 -0.94 1.13 14.64
CA ASP A 71 -2.14 0.33 14.91
C ASP A 71 -1.97 -1.10 14.39
N LEU A 72 -1.47 -1.24 13.16
CA LEU A 72 -1.19 -2.53 12.53
C LEU A 72 -0.13 -3.33 13.32
N ALA A 73 0.96 -2.67 13.72
CA ALA A 73 2.01 -3.29 14.52
C ALA A 73 1.51 -3.74 15.90
N PHE A 74 0.68 -2.92 16.55
CA PHE A 74 0.09 -3.27 17.85
C PHE A 74 -0.87 -4.46 17.72
N ALA A 75 -1.74 -4.46 16.70
CA ALA A 75 -2.63 -5.56 16.40
C ALA A 75 -1.87 -6.88 16.15
N ALA A 76 -0.82 -6.83 15.32
CA ALA A 76 0.04 -7.99 15.05
C ALA A 76 0.74 -8.49 16.33
N ALA A 77 1.20 -7.58 17.20
CA ALA A 77 1.86 -7.93 18.45
C ALA A 77 0.94 -8.72 19.40
N ILE A 78 -0.30 -8.27 19.61
CA ILE A 78 -1.25 -8.97 20.49
C ILE A 78 -1.80 -10.26 19.88
N ALA A 79 -1.79 -10.39 18.56
CA ALA A 79 -2.23 -11.60 17.86
C ALA A 79 -1.15 -12.70 17.83
N ARG A 80 0.14 -12.32 17.84
CA ARG A 80 1.28 -13.23 17.71
C ARG A 80 1.26 -14.43 18.68
N PRO A 81 0.95 -14.28 19.98
CA PRO A 81 0.89 -15.41 20.93
C PRO A 81 -0.23 -16.43 20.64
N SER A 82 -1.09 -16.17 19.66
CA SER A 82 -2.18 -17.05 19.24
C SER A 82 -1.88 -17.80 17.94
N ALA A 83 -0.78 -17.45 17.27
CA ALA A 83 -0.37 -18.11 16.03
C ALA A 83 0.22 -19.48 16.33
N ARG A 84 -0.20 -20.51 15.58
CA ARG A 84 0.37 -21.86 15.69
C ARG A 84 1.82 -21.92 15.19
N HIS A 85 2.18 -21.01 14.28
CA HIS A 85 3.53 -20.78 13.78
C HIS A 85 3.83 -19.28 13.77
N PRO A 86 5.09 -18.85 14.02
CA PRO A 86 5.47 -17.44 14.01
C PRO A 86 5.19 -16.72 12.68
N GLU A 87 5.23 -17.46 11.56
CA GLU A 87 4.94 -16.94 10.22
C GLU A 87 3.42 -16.92 9.91
N SER A 88 2.61 -17.62 10.71
CA SER A 88 1.14 -17.65 10.62
C SER A 88 0.46 -16.59 11.49
N SER A 89 1.22 -15.65 12.06
CA SER A 89 0.68 -14.56 12.88
C SER A 89 0.16 -13.38 12.07
N SER A 90 0.10 -13.49 10.74
CA SER A 90 -0.40 -12.42 9.88
C SER A 90 -1.91 -12.30 10.03
N LEU A 91 -2.36 -11.14 10.51
CA LEU A 91 -3.77 -10.79 10.47
C LEU A 91 -4.17 -10.51 9.02
N SER A 92 -5.29 -11.09 8.57
CA SER A 92 -5.88 -10.74 7.29
C SER A 92 -6.45 -9.32 7.31
N LEU A 93 -6.78 -8.77 6.14
CA LEU A 93 -7.50 -7.51 6.03
C LEU A 93 -8.83 -7.57 6.78
N VAL A 94 -9.53 -8.71 6.73
CA VAL A 94 -10.79 -8.97 7.46
C VAL A 94 -10.55 -8.93 8.97
N ASP A 95 -9.49 -9.58 9.46
CA ASP A 95 -9.17 -9.55 10.89
C ASP A 95 -8.88 -8.12 11.35
N LEU A 96 -8.06 -7.39 10.60
CA LEU A 96 -7.72 -6.00 10.89
C LEU A 96 -8.96 -5.11 10.93
N THR A 97 -9.84 -5.25 9.95
CA THR A 97 -10.92 -4.27 9.69
C THR A 97 -12.26 -4.71 10.24
N GLU A 98 -12.86 -5.75 9.66
CA GLU A 98 -14.19 -6.24 10.01
C GLU A 98 -14.25 -6.85 11.41
N ARG A 99 -13.16 -7.46 11.87
CA ARG A 99 -13.04 -7.94 13.26
C ARG A 99 -12.37 -6.94 14.18
N ALA A 100 -12.19 -5.69 13.74
CA ALA A 100 -11.82 -4.56 14.59
C ALA A 100 -10.45 -4.63 15.29
N PHE A 101 -9.50 -5.47 14.85
CA PHE A 101 -8.17 -5.51 15.48
C PHE A 101 -7.43 -4.16 15.42
N VAL A 102 -7.72 -3.32 14.44
CA VAL A 102 -7.18 -1.95 14.31
C VAL A 102 -7.50 -1.03 15.50
N CYS A 103 -8.54 -1.32 16.30
CA CYS A 103 -8.90 -0.49 17.45
C CYS A 103 -8.06 -0.81 18.70
N ALA A 104 -7.28 -1.90 18.69
CA ALA A 104 -6.59 -2.42 19.88
C ALA A 104 -5.67 -1.39 20.55
N ARG A 105 -4.98 -0.55 19.78
CA ARG A 105 -4.10 0.50 20.34
C ARG A 105 -4.91 1.63 20.99
N ASN A 106 -6.09 1.96 20.46
CA ASN A 106 -7.00 2.93 21.08
C ASN A 106 -7.54 2.39 22.40
N LEU A 107 -7.95 1.12 22.44
CA LEU A 107 -8.37 0.44 23.67
C LEU A 107 -7.25 0.42 24.72
N ALA A 108 -6.03 0.07 24.32
CA ALA A 108 -4.87 0.14 25.21
C ALA A 108 -4.67 1.55 25.77
N SER A 109 -4.84 2.59 24.95
CA SER A 109 -4.69 3.97 25.38
C SER A 109 -5.80 4.41 26.35
N ALA A 110 -7.04 3.99 26.11
CA ALA A 110 -8.17 4.22 27.00
C ALA A 110 -7.97 3.52 28.37
N LEU A 111 -7.47 2.29 28.39
CA LEU A 111 -7.15 1.57 29.63
C LEU A 111 -6.04 2.26 30.43
N ARG A 112 -4.97 2.72 29.76
CA ARG A 112 -3.90 3.49 30.42
C ARG A 112 -4.44 4.77 31.05
N ALA A 113 -5.33 5.49 30.35
CA ALA A 113 -5.95 6.70 30.87
C ALA A 113 -6.81 6.46 32.11
N ARG A 114 -7.33 5.23 32.29
CA ARG A 114 -8.07 4.79 33.49
C ARG A 114 -7.16 4.17 34.57
N GLY A 115 -5.83 4.31 34.43
CA GLY A 115 -4.84 3.86 35.41
C GLY A 115 -4.61 2.35 35.41
N GLU A 116 -4.80 1.67 34.27
CA GLU A 116 -4.40 0.27 34.13
C GLU A 116 -2.91 0.15 33.73
N THR A 117 -2.26 -0.88 34.24
CA THR A 117 -0.82 -1.11 34.01
C THR A 117 -0.58 -1.70 32.62
N GLN A 118 0.59 -1.42 32.03
CA GLN A 118 0.98 -1.92 30.71
C GLN A 118 0.86 -3.46 30.60
N ASP A 119 1.34 -4.19 31.61
CA ASP A 119 1.34 -5.66 31.60
C ASP A 119 -0.07 -6.21 31.59
N LYS A 120 -0.96 -5.70 32.45
CA LYS A 120 -2.37 -6.11 32.49
C LYS A 120 -3.12 -5.78 31.21
N ILE A 121 -2.80 -4.64 30.58
CA ILE A 121 -3.37 -4.26 29.28
C ILE A 121 -2.97 -5.28 28.21
N LEU A 122 -1.67 -5.57 28.08
CA LEU A 122 -1.19 -6.52 27.08
C LEU A 122 -1.78 -7.91 27.31
N GLU A 123 -1.76 -8.40 28.55
CA GLU A 123 -2.29 -9.71 28.91
C GLU A 123 -3.80 -9.83 28.59
N ALA A 124 -4.58 -8.77 28.84
CA ALA A 124 -5.99 -8.74 28.51
C ALA A 124 -6.24 -8.72 26.99
N LEU A 125 -5.54 -7.86 26.26
CA LEU A 125 -5.72 -7.72 24.81
C LEU A 125 -5.19 -8.93 24.03
N GLU A 126 -4.13 -9.60 24.50
CA GLU A 126 -3.65 -10.88 23.95
C GLU A 126 -4.68 -12.00 24.16
N ARG A 127 -5.31 -12.07 25.33
CA ARG A 127 -6.42 -13.02 25.59
C ARG A 127 -7.62 -12.74 24.70
N ALA A 128 -7.99 -11.47 24.54
CA ALA A 128 -9.06 -11.05 23.64
C ALA A 128 -8.75 -11.44 22.18
N ALA A 129 -7.53 -11.14 21.72
CA ALA A 129 -7.06 -11.50 20.39
C ALA A 129 -7.13 -13.01 20.16
N ARG A 130 -6.69 -13.82 21.13
CA ARG A 130 -6.78 -15.28 21.06
C ARG A 130 -8.22 -15.77 20.93
N ALA A 131 -9.12 -15.24 21.75
CA ALA A 131 -10.53 -15.61 21.71
C ALA A 131 -11.16 -15.23 20.35
N ALA A 132 -10.96 -13.98 19.91
CA ALA A 132 -11.47 -13.48 18.63
C ALA A 132 -10.99 -14.31 17.44
N LEU A 133 -9.70 -14.66 17.39
CA LEU A 133 -9.14 -15.49 16.31
C LEU A 133 -9.65 -16.94 16.35
N LYS A 134 -9.74 -17.53 17.55
CA LYS A 134 -10.23 -18.90 17.74
C LYS A 134 -11.70 -19.04 17.32
N GLU A 135 -12.52 -18.07 17.68
CA GLU A 135 -13.97 -18.09 17.47
C GLU A 135 -14.39 -17.39 16.17
N ARG A 136 -13.44 -16.77 15.46
CA ARG A 136 -13.68 -15.90 14.30
C ARG A 136 -14.68 -14.78 14.60
N ALA A 137 -14.58 -14.20 15.80
CA ALA A 137 -15.45 -13.15 16.31
C ALA A 137 -14.79 -11.76 16.24
N GLY A 138 -15.58 -10.72 16.51
CA GLY A 138 -15.09 -9.34 16.63
C GLY A 138 -14.17 -9.16 17.86
N PHE A 139 -13.02 -8.52 17.64
CA PHE A 139 -12.03 -8.24 18.69
C PHE A 139 -12.57 -7.29 19.76
N ASP A 140 -13.37 -6.30 19.36
CA ASP A 140 -14.06 -5.36 20.24
C ASP A 140 -14.94 -6.09 21.27
N ALA A 141 -15.77 -7.03 20.82
CA ALA A 141 -16.60 -7.85 21.71
C ALA A 141 -15.75 -8.76 22.61
N ALA A 142 -14.73 -9.42 22.04
CA ALA A 142 -13.82 -10.28 22.80
C ALA A 142 -13.01 -9.49 23.86
N ALA A 143 -12.66 -8.24 23.55
CA ALA A 143 -11.98 -7.33 24.46
C ALA A 143 -12.92 -6.85 25.57
N ALA A 144 -14.15 -6.46 25.25
CA ALA A 144 -15.16 -6.07 26.23
C ALA A 144 -15.46 -7.20 27.24
N ALA A 145 -15.38 -8.46 26.81
CA ALA A 145 -15.57 -9.62 27.68
C ALA A 145 -14.39 -9.89 28.64
N GLN A 146 -13.22 -9.26 28.46
CA GLN A 146 -12.09 -9.46 29.35
C GLN A 146 -12.33 -8.75 30.70
N PRO A 147 -12.17 -9.44 31.85
CA PRO A 147 -12.42 -8.83 33.16
C PRO A 147 -11.60 -7.55 33.41
N ALA A 148 -10.34 -7.52 32.99
CA ALA A 148 -9.48 -6.35 33.16
C ALA A 148 -9.92 -5.15 32.30
N VAL A 149 -10.57 -5.39 31.16
CA VAL A 149 -11.15 -4.34 30.31
C VAL A 149 -12.47 -3.87 30.92
N ALA A 150 -13.39 -4.79 31.21
CA ALA A 150 -14.70 -4.50 31.77
C ALA A 150 -14.65 -3.79 33.13
N ALA A 151 -13.61 -4.03 33.93
CA ALA A 151 -13.40 -3.34 35.21
C ALA A 151 -13.05 -1.86 35.06
N ARG A 152 -12.60 -1.41 33.88
CA ARG A 152 -12.10 -0.05 33.63
C ARG A 152 -12.89 0.71 32.57
N LEU A 153 -13.45 -0.01 31.60
CA LEU A 153 -14.13 0.49 30.42
C LEU A 153 -15.49 -0.19 30.28
N GLY A 154 -16.53 0.62 30.08
CA GLY A 154 -17.84 0.11 29.69
C GLY A 154 -17.90 -0.24 28.20
N VAL A 155 -18.99 -0.88 27.78
CA VAL A 155 -19.23 -1.22 26.36
C VAL A 155 -19.16 0.02 25.46
N ALA A 156 -19.66 1.17 25.95
CA ALA A 156 -19.60 2.43 25.22
C ALA A 156 -18.15 2.94 25.02
N ASP A 157 -17.26 2.78 26.00
CA ASP A 157 -15.85 3.16 25.84
C ASP A 157 -15.16 2.27 24.78
N VAL A 158 -15.52 0.98 24.72
CA VAL A 158 -14.97 0.03 23.74
C VAL A 158 -15.44 0.37 22.33
N ALA A 159 -16.74 0.63 22.16
CA ALA A 159 -17.32 1.06 20.88
C ALA A 159 -16.68 2.37 20.40
N GLU A 160 -16.48 3.34 21.30
CA GLU A 160 -15.83 4.60 20.96
C GLU A 160 -14.37 4.41 20.52
N ALA A 161 -13.62 3.45 21.07
CA ALA A 161 -12.26 3.16 20.61
C ALA A 161 -12.22 2.64 19.16
N LEU A 162 -13.21 1.83 18.76
CA LEU A 162 -13.39 1.37 17.38
C LEU A 162 -13.81 2.54 16.48
N ASP A 163 -14.83 3.30 16.88
CA ASP A 163 -15.31 4.44 16.09
C ASP A 163 -14.21 5.48 15.90
N ALA A 164 -13.38 5.74 16.91
CA ALA A 164 -12.22 6.61 16.81
C ALA A 164 -11.20 6.11 15.78
N ALA A 165 -10.93 4.80 15.71
CA ALA A 165 -10.03 4.23 14.72
C ALA A 165 -10.58 4.42 13.29
N VAL A 166 -11.88 4.19 13.09
CA VAL A 166 -12.56 4.36 11.80
C VAL A 166 -12.60 5.83 11.38
N ARG A 167 -12.92 6.75 12.31
CA ARG A 167 -12.92 8.20 12.05
C ARG A 167 -11.52 8.69 11.68
N GLY A 168 -10.48 8.25 12.40
CA GLY A 168 -9.09 8.58 12.07
C GLY A 168 -8.70 8.08 10.67
N ALA A 169 -9.16 6.88 10.28
CA ALA A 169 -8.90 6.35 8.95
C ALA A 169 -9.61 7.12 7.83
N ARG A 170 -10.86 7.55 8.06
CA ARG A 170 -11.59 8.45 7.14
C ARG A 170 -10.89 9.79 6.95
N GLU A 171 -10.38 10.37 8.05
CA GLU A 171 -9.66 11.65 7.99
C GLU A 171 -8.35 11.50 7.20
N ARG A 172 -7.60 10.41 7.41
CA ARG A 172 -6.39 10.13 6.62
C ARG A 172 -6.68 9.95 5.13
N GLY A 173 -7.75 9.22 4.78
CA GLY A 173 -8.19 9.10 3.39
C GLY A 173 -8.55 10.46 2.77
N SER A 174 -9.24 11.33 3.53
CA SER A 174 -9.55 12.70 3.10
C SER A 174 -8.29 13.57 2.96
N ALA A 175 -7.33 13.41 3.86
CA ALA A 175 -6.06 14.13 3.84
C ALA A 175 -5.23 13.80 2.58
N VAL A 176 -5.23 12.53 2.16
CA VAL A 176 -4.61 12.07 0.92
C VAL A 176 -5.16 12.85 -0.29
N MET A 177 -6.48 13.03 -0.38
CA MET A 177 -7.07 13.81 -1.48
C MET A 177 -6.69 15.30 -1.42
N ARG A 178 -6.57 15.90 -0.22
CA ARG A 178 -6.10 17.29 -0.08
C ARG A 178 -4.67 17.49 -0.62
N VAL A 179 -3.83 16.45 -0.58
CA VAL A 179 -2.49 16.45 -1.17
C VAL A 179 -2.55 16.30 -2.70
N LEU A 180 -3.38 15.37 -3.18
CA LEU A 180 -3.42 15.03 -4.60
C LEU A 180 -4.13 16.08 -5.46
N GLU A 181 -5.21 16.68 -4.98
CA GLU A 181 -6.01 17.65 -5.72
C GLU A 181 -5.18 18.79 -6.36
N PRO A 182 -4.32 19.50 -5.61
CA PRO A 182 -3.44 20.52 -6.21
C PRO A 182 -2.30 19.90 -7.02
N ALA A 183 -1.75 18.75 -6.61
CA ALA A 183 -0.64 18.11 -7.32
C ALA A 183 -1.05 17.67 -8.74
N PHE A 184 -2.26 17.17 -8.91
CA PHE A 184 -2.83 16.74 -10.19
C PHE A 184 -3.39 17.88 -11.05
N ALA A 185 -3.19 19.15 -10.65
CA ALA A 185 -3.57 20.31 -11.46
C ALA A 185 -2.61 20.53 -12.64
N THR A 186 -1.37 20.02 -12.58
CA THR A 186 -0.39 20.13 -13.66
C THR A 186 0.19 18.76 -13.96
N VAL A 187 -0.26 18.18 -15.08
CA VAL A 187 0.13 16.84 -15.52
C VAL A 187 0.71 16.95 -16.92
N LEU A 188 1.84 16.28 -17.13
CA LEU A 188 2.55 16.22 -18.41
C LEU A 188 2.16 14.95 -19.15
N ALA A 189 2.13 15.00 -20.47
CA ALA A 189 2.13 13.77 -21.26
C ALA A 189 3.52 13.13 -21.19
N LEU A 190 3.59 11.81 -20.98
CA LEU A 190 4.85 11.07 -20.86
C LEU A 190 5.78 11.28 -22.07
N ARG A 191 5.20 11.41 -23.26
CA ARG A 191 5.92 11.68 -24.52
C ARG A 191 6.68 13.00 -24.51
N ASP A 192 6.24 13.99 -23.72
CA ASP A 192 6.83 15.33 -23.65
C ASP A 192 7.90 15.45 -22.55
N VAL A 193 8.14 14.38 -21.79
CA VAL A 193 9.13 14.36 -20.71
C VAL A 193 10.47 13.82 -21.21
N ASP A 194 11.49 14.67 -21.22
CA ASP A 194 12.87 14.22 -21.38
C ASP A 194 13.39 13.57 -20.08
N LEU A 195 13.50 12.23 -20.08
CA LEU A 195 13.95 11.45 -18.93
C LEU A 195 15.41 11.74 -18.50
N ARG A 196 16.21 12.40 -19.33
CA ARG A 196 17.56 12.85 -18.95
C ARG A 196 17.51 14.00 -17.94
N THR A 197 16.39 14.73 -17.89
CA THR A 197 16.19 15.88 -17.00
C THR A 197 15.65 15.50 -15.61
N VAL A 198 15.42 14.21 -15.36
CA VAL A 198 15.00 13.69 -14.05
C VAL A 198 16.04 12.72 -13.51
N ASP A 199 16.09 12.62 -12.19
CA ASP A 199 17.01 11.82 -11.40
C ASP A 199 16.47 10.42 -11.10
N GLY A 200 15.16 10.21 -11.23
CA GLY A 200 14.53 8.91 -11.02
C GLY A 200 13.05 8.89 -11.38
N LEU A 201 12.51 7.68 -11.47
CA LEU A 201 11.11 7.40 -11.78
C LEU A 201 10.40 6.80 -10.58
N ILE A 202 9.18 7.26 -10.30
CA ILE A 202 8.23 6.66 -9.36
C ILE A 202 7.01 6.25 -10.19
N VAL A 203 6.59 5.00 -10.11
CA VAL A 203 5.45 4.47 -10.88
C VAL A 203 4.37 4.05 -9.89
N ALA A 204 3.26 4.80 -9.88
CA ALA A 204 2.07 4.49 -9.10
C ALA A 204 1.04 3.82 -10.02
N GLY A 205 0.67 2.59 -9.68
CA GLY A 205 -0.27 1.77 -10.45
C GLY A 205 -1.68 1.77 -9.87
N ALA A 206 -2.54 0.96 -10.48
CA ALA A 206 -3.91 0.73 -10.06
C ALA A 206 -4.19 -0.76 -9.83
N PRO A 207 -5.09 -1.11 -8.90
CA PRO A 207 -5.45 -2.49 -8.58
C PRO A 207 -6.15 -3.23 -9.72
N ALA A 208 -6.81 -2.51 -10.64
CA ALA A 208 -7.56 -3.11 -11.73
C ALA A 208 -6.65 -3.82 -12.76
N ASN A 209 -7.10 -4.98 -13.25
CA ASN A 209 -6.40 -5.80 -14.26
C ASN A 209 -6.05 -5.07 -15.57
N ASP A 210 -6.85 -4.09 -15.96
CA ASP A 210 -6.73 -3.34 -17.21
C ASP A 210 -5.67 -2.23 -17.14
N ALA A 211 -5.33 -1.76 -15.94
CA ALA A 211 -4.50 -0.58 -15.72
C ALA A 211 -2.99 -0.84 -15.78
N GLY A 212 -2.55 -2.11 -15.84
CA GLY A 212 -1.14 -2.50 -15.86
C GLY A 212 -0.48 -2.52 -17.25
N THR A 213 -1.16 -2.10 -18.32
CA THR A 213 -0.72 -2.39 -19.71
C THR A 213 -0.59 -1.15 -20.60
N ASP A 214 -0.08 -0.04 -20.07
CA ASP A 214 0.14 1.15 -20.89
C ASP A 214 1.52 1.12 -21.58
N PRO A 215 1.59 1.10 -22.93
CA PRO A 215 2.85 1.04 -23.66
C PRO A 215 3.74 2.27 -23.45
N ASP A 216 3.16 3.46 -23.21
CA ASP A 216 3.93 4.68 -22.96
C ASP A 216 4.60 4.63 -21.58
N VAL A 217 3.91 4.05 -20.58
CA VAL A 217 4.49 3.79 -19.25
C VAL A 217 5.61 2.75 -19.33
N ALA A 218 5.36 1.66 -20.05
CA ALA A 218 6.34 0.60 -20.29
C ALA A 218 7.61 1.12 -20.99
N ASP A 219 7.45 1.95 -22.02
CA ASP A 219 8.57 2.61 -22.71
C ASP A 219 9.33 3.57 -21.78
N ALA A 220 8.64 4.37 -20.97
CA ALA A 220 9.27 5.26 -20.01
C ALA A 220 10.14 4.49 -18.98
N ILE A 221 9.65 3.35 -18.48
CA ILE A 221 10.41 2.45 -17.59
C ILE A 221 11.64 1.90 -18.32
N GLY A 222 11.49 1.43 -19.57
CA GLY A 222 12.59 0.92 -20.38
C GLY A 222 13.69 1.96 -20.64
N ARG A 223 13.30 3.18 -21.04
CA ARG A 223 14.24 4.29 -21.27
C ARG A 223 14.93 4.74 -19.98
N ALA A 224 14.20 4.84 -18.87
CA ALA A 224 14.79 5.16 -17.57
C ALA A 224 15.81 4.10 -17.14
N HIS A 225 15.52 2.82 -17.38
CA HIS A 225 16.45 1.74 -17.10
C HIS A 225 17.71 1.81 -17.97
N ALA A 226 17.57 2.06 -19.28
CA ALA A 226 18.69 2.22 -20.19
C ALA A 226 19.61 3.40 -19.80
N LEU A 227 19.04 4.46 -19.21
CA LEU A 227 19.76 5.59 -18.65
C LEU A 227 20.36 5.32 -17.25
N GLY A 228 20.20 4.12 -16.70
CA GLY A 228 20.68 3.76 -15.36
C GLY A 228 19.97 4.49 -14.21
N LYS A 229 18.80 5.10 -14.47
CA LYS A 229 18.04 5.84 -13.45
C LYS A 229 17.43 4.88 -12.43
N PRO A 230 17.36 5.24 -11.14
CA PRO A 230 16.57 4.52 -10.16
C PRO A 230 15.08 4.57 -10.50
N ILE A 231 14.39 3.43 -10.34
CA ILE A 231 12.97 3.24 -10.65
C ILE A 231 12.28 2.65 -9.43
N ALA A 232 11.30 3.35 -8.87
CA ALA A 232 10.44 2.86 -7.80
C ALA A 232 9.08 2.41 -8.36
N LEU A 233 8.75 1.13 -8.23
CA LEU A 233 7.45 0.55 -8.56
C LEU A 233 6.62 0.43 -7.27
N LEU A 234 5.54 1.19 -7.18
CA LEU A 234 4.67 1.24 -6.01
C LEU A 234 3.53 0.24 -6.15
N SER A 235 3.53 -0.85 -5.37
CA SER A 235 2.53 -1.93 -5.38
C SER A 235 2.16 -2.37 -6.79
N TYR A 236 0.98 -1.98 -7.28
CA TYR A 236 0.47 -2.27 -8.62
C TYR A 236 1.27 -1.60 -9.76
N GLY A 237 2.17 -0.66 -9.45
CA GLY A 237 3.19 -0.16 -10.38
C GLY A 237 4.11 -1.28 -10.89
N ALA A 238 4.24 -2.39 -10.14
CA ALA A 238 4.93 -3.59 -10.61
C ALA A 238 4.23 -4.24 -11.82
N ALA A 239 2.89 -4.15 -11.91
CA ALA A 239 2.15 -4.64 -13.07
C ALA A 239 2.48 -3.82 -14.33
N ALA A 240 2.60 -2.49 -14.21
CA ALA A 240 3.01 -1.61 -15.31
C ALA A 240 4.41 -1.95 -15.86
N ALA A 241 5.30 -2.46 -15.00
CA ALA A 241 6.63 -2.89 -15.43
C ALA A 241 6.61 -4.21 -16.21
N LEU A 242 5.57 -5.04 -16.12
CA LEU A 242 5.51 -6.30 -16.86
C LEU A 242 5.64 -6.05 -18.37
N GLU A 243 4.97 -5.02 -18.87
CA GLU A 243 5.03 -4.65 -20.29
C GLU A 243 6.29 -3.84 -20.65
N ALA A 244 7.09 -3.42 -19.65
CA ALA A 244 8.33 -2.69 -19.87
C ALA A 244 9.37 -3.55 -20.59
N GLY A 245 9.47 -3.34 -21.90
CA GLY A 245 10.55 -3.78 -22.77
C GLY A 245 10.78 -5.29 -22.85
N ARG A 246 11.55 -5.67 -23.86
CA ARG A 246 12.33 -6.89 -23.88
C ARG A 246 13.78 -6.51 -24.12
N LEU A 247 14.71 -7.19 -23.46
CA LEU A 247 16.12 -7.14 -23.79
C LEU A 247 16.31 -7.63 -25.24
N GLY A 248 17.46 -7.35 -25.85
CA GLY A 248 17.74 -7.72 -27.24
C GLY A 248 17.67 -9.24 -27.53
N ASP A 249 17.63 -10.07 -26.49
CA ASP A 249 17.47 -11.53 -26.54
C ASP A 249 16.02 -12.00 -26.24
N GLY A 250 15.06 -11.08 -26.13
CA GLY A 250 13.66 -11.37 -25.89
C GLY A 250 13.28 -11.59 -24.41
N ARG A 251 14.23 -11.50 -23.47
CA ARG A 251 13.93 -11.58 -22.03
C ARG A 251 13.29 -10.30 -21.51
N TRP A 252 12.55 -10.39 -20.41
CA TRP A 252 11.97 -9.21 -19.78
C TRP A 252 13.05 -8.32 -19.16
N LEU A 253 12.79 -7.01 -19.09
CA LEU A 253 13.74 -6.00 -18.62
C LEU A 253 14.32 -6.31 -17.22
N PHE A 254 13.51 -6.90 -16.35
CA PHE A 254 13.90 -7.24 -14.98
C PHE A 254 14.03 -8.75 -14.76
N ASP A 255 14.33 -9.52 -15.81
CA ASP A 255 14.71 -10.92 -15.70
C ASP A 255 15.88 -11.10 -14.72
N GLY A 256 15.73 -12.01 -13.76
CA GLY A 256 16.70 -12.27 -12.69
C GLY A 256 16.83 -11.15 -11.64
N TYR A 257 15.97 -10.12 -11.63
CA TYR A 257 15.92 -9.15 -10.55
C TYR A 257 15.21 -9.70 -9.32
N VAL A 258 15.70 -9.35 -8.13
CA VAL A 258 14.93 -9.51 -6.89
C VAL A 258 13.89 -8.40 -6.83
N ALA A 259 12.62 -8.77 -6.89
CA ALA A 259 11.50 -7.84 -6.92
C ALA A 259 10.36 -8.29 -5.99
N THR A 260 9.41 -7.40 -5.77
CA THR A 260 8.14 -7.70 -5.10
C THR A 260 7.01 -6.90 -5.77
N GLY A 261 5.79 -7.36 -5.54
CA GLY A 261 4.55 -6.66 -5.84
C GLY A 261 3.48 -7.17 -4.86
N PRO A 262 2.20 -6.83 -5.06
CA PRO A 262 1.10 -7.41 -4.30
C PRO A 262 1.20 -8.93 -4.29
N SER A 263 1.18 -9.52 -3.09
CA SER A 263 1.22 -10.97 -2.92
C SER A 263 -0.08 -11.62 -3.40
N ALA A 264 -0.04 -12.92 -3.70
CA ALA A 264 -1.23 -13.69 -4.03
C ALA A 264 -2.30 -13.62 -2.93
N ASP A 265 -1.89 -13.65 -1.66
CA ASP A 265 -2.76 -13.53 -0.50
C ASP A 265 -3.41 -12.13 -0.40
N GLU A 266 -2.67 -11.05 -0.63
CA GLU A 266 -3.23 -9.70 -0.66
C GLU A 266 -4.23 -9.54 -1.82
N ARG A 267 -3.90 -10.09 -3.01
CA ARG A 267 -4.81 -10.13 -4.15
C ARG A 267 -6.10 -10.86 -3.80
N ASP A 268 -6.01 -12.00 -3.12
CA ASP A 268 -7.18 -12.79 -2.73
C ASP A 268 -8.06 -12.06 -1.74
N GLN A 269 -7.45 -11.42 -0.75
CA GLN A 269 -8.17 -10.63 0.24
C GLN A 269 -8.84 -9.39 -0.36
N VAL A 270 -8.18 -8.71 -1.32
CA VAL A 270 -8.82 -7.60 -2.04
C VAL A 270 -9.97 -8.11 -2.90
N ARG A 271 -9.78 -9.20 -3.66
CA ARG A 271 -10.83 -9.79 -4.49
C ARG A 271 -12.05 -10.20 -3.66
N GLU A 272 -11.83 -10.87 -2.52
CA GLU A 272 -12.89 -11.29 -1.62
C GLU A 272 -13.63 -10.09 -1.00
N ALA A 273 -12.89 -9.14 -0.45
CA ALA A 273 -13.48 -7.99 0.24
C ALA A 273 -14.27 -7.06 -0.70
N MET A 274 -13.94 -7.05 -1.99
CA MET A 274 -14.40 -6.01 -2.93
C MET A 274 -15.13 -6.54 -4.14
N SER A 275 -15.13 -7.86 -4.37
CA SER A 275 -15.73 -8.49 -5.55
C SER A 275 -15.23 -7.88 -6.87
N ILE A 276 -13.92 -7.58 -6.94
CA ILE A 276 -13.23 -7.08 -8.13
C ILE A 276 -12.13 -8.05 -8.57
N ASP A 277 -11.87 -8.13 -9.87
CA ASP A 277 -10.71 -8.84 -10.37
C ASP A 277 -9.46 -7.99 -10.26
N VAL A 278 -8.42 -8.57 -9.65
CA VAL A 278 -7.13 -7.94 -9.36
C VAL A 278 -6.02 -8.78 -9.99
N ALA A 279 -4.99 -8.11 -10.52
CA ALA A 279 -3.93 -8.78 -11.26
C ALA A 279 -3.10 -9.64 -10.30
N ASP A 280 -2.84 -10.88 -10.70
CA ASP A 280 -1.90 -11.76 -10.00
C ASP A 280 -0.45 -11.34 -10.31
N THR A 281 -0.07 -10.21 -9.74
CA THR A 281 1.22 -9.56 -9.98
C THR A 281 2.37 -10.47 -9.55
N GLU A 282 2.24 -11.17 -8.42
CA GLU A 282 3.25 -12.11 -7.94
C GLU A 282 3.53 -13.24 -8.96
N THR A 283 2.49 -13.91 -9.45
CA THR A 283 2.64 -14.97 -10.46
C THR A 283 3.17 -14.41 -11.77
N LEU A 284 2.67 -13.25 -12.21
CA LEU A 284 3.12 -12.62 -13.45
C LEU A 284 4.61 -12.25 -13.39
N LEU A 285 5.08 -11.69 -12.28
CA LEU A 285 6.51 -11.37 -12.09
C LEU A 285 7.38 -12.65 -12.14
N LYS A 286 6.95 -13.73 -11.46
CA LYS A 286 7.65 -15.03 -11.51
C LYS A 286 7.73 -15.57 -12.94
N ASN A 287 6.61 -15.53 -13.67
CA ASN A 287 6.53 -16.00 -15.05
C ASN A 287 7.41 -15.18 -16.02
N ARG A 288 7.72 -13.92 -15.69
CA ARG A 288 8.63 -13.07 -16.47
C ARG A 288 10.10 -13.20 -16.05
N GLY A 289 10.42 -14.04 -15.05
CA GLY A 289 11.78 -14.35 -14.64
C GLY A 289 12.32 -13.58 -13.43
N ALA A 290 11.50 -12.76 -12.76
CA ALA A 290 11.92 -12.13 -11.50
C ALA A 290 12.01 -13.14 -10.34
N VAL A 291 12.98 -12.92 -9.46
CA VAL A 291 13.07 -13.58 -8.16
C VAL A 291 12.16 -12.84 -7.18
N VAL A 292 10.91 -13.29 -7.09
CA VAL A 292 9.90 -12.59 -6.28
C VAL A 292 10.06 -12.94 -4.79
N ALA A 293 10.13 -11.90 -3.95
CA ALA A 293 10.30 -12.03 -2.50
C ALA A 293 9.27 -11.19 -1.72
N THR A 294 8.19 -11.82 -1.30
CA THR A 294 7.10 -11.24 -0.51
C THR A 294 7.34 -11.33 1.00
N ALA A 295 6.60 -10.55 1.77
CA ALA A 295 6.43 -10.66 3.22
C ALA A 295 4.96 -11.02 3.52
N ALA A 296 4.63 -11.16 4.80
CA ALA A 296 3.25 -11.33 5.23
C ALA A 296 2.33 -10.24 4.64
N PRO A 297 1.08 -10.58 4.26
CA PRO A 297 0.10 -9.61 3.76
C PRO A 297 0.00 -8.37 4.63
N TRP A 298 -0.16 -7.20 4.01
CA TRP A 298 -0.36 -5.92 4.69
C TRP A 298 0.80 -5.54 5.63
N THR A 299 1.99 -6.09 5.37
CA THR A 299 3.24 -5.70 6.03
C THR A 299 4.09 -4.88 5.06
N PRO A 300 4.74 -3.79 5.51
CA PRO A 300 5.70 -3.07 4.68
C PRO A 300 6.82 -4.00 4.18
N ASN A 301 7.04 -4.04 2.86
CA ASN A 301 8.09 -4.82 2.22
C ASN A 301 8.61 -4.10 0.98
N VAL A 302 9.90 -3.79 0.98
CA VAL A 302 10.61 -3.10 -0.11
C VAL A 302 11.76 -3.98 -0.57
N ARG A 303 11.81 -4.30 -1.86
CA ARG A 303 12.95 -4.97 -2.49
C ARG A 303 13.73 -3.96 -3.32
N ILE A 304 15.04 -4.05 -3.24
CA ILE A 304 15.96 -3.17 -3.94
C ILE A 304 17.00 -4.05 -4.61
N ASP A 305 17.06 -4.00 -5.94
CA ASP A 305 18.06 -4.71 -6.73
C ASP A 305 18.50 -3.81 -7.88
N ARG A 306 19.82 -3.55 -7.96
CA ARG A 306 20.43 -2.63 -8.92
C ARG A 306 19.71 -1.28 -8.92
N ASN A 307 19.07 -0.88 -10.02
CA ASN A 307 18.32 0.36 -10.16
C ASN A 307 16.81 0.21 -9.85
N LEU A 308 16.31 -1.00 -9.61
CA LEU A 308 14.92 -1.26 -9.29
C LEU A 308 14.67 -1.19 -7.78
N ILE A 309 13.65 -0.44 -7.40
CA ILE A 309 13.03 -0.44 -6.07
C ILE A 309 11.59 -0.88 -6.30
N SER A 310 11.15 -1.97 -5.68
CA SER A 310 9.78 -2.48 -5.82
C SER A 310 9.15 -2.68 -4.46
N THR A 311 7.84 -2.52 -4.37
CA THR A 311 7.10 -2.57 -3.11
C THR A 311 5.92 -3.51 -3.18
N GLN A 312 5.59 -4.13 -2.05
CA GLN A 312 4.51 -5.11 -1.99
C GLN A 312 3.12 -4.46 -1.94
N ASN A 313 2.97 -3.42 -1.13
CA ASN A 313 1.69 -2.77 -0.87
C ASN A 313 1.90 -1.29 -0.54
N TYR A 314 0.79 -0.56 -0.41
CA TYR A 314 0.79 0.89 -0.18
C TYR A 314 1.50 1.31 1.12
N LEU A 315 1.56 0.43 2.14
CA LEU A 315 2.26 0.69 3.41
C LEU A 315 3.79 0.81 3.22
N SER A 316 4.29 0.37 2.07
CA SER A 316 5.70 0.38 1.72
C SER A 316 6.11 1.65 0.93
N ALA A 317 5.15 2.48 0.50
CA ALA A 317 5.39 3.57 -0.44
C ALA A 317 6.38 4.61 0.09
N SER A 318 6.19 5.11 1.31
CA SER A 318 7.08 6.11 1.93
C SER A 318 8.50 5.59 2.01
N ALA A 319 8.66 4.39 2.54
CA ALA A 319 9.95 3.72 2.65
C ALA A 319 10.68 3.58 1.29
N ALA A 320 9.95 3.34 0.19
CA ALA A 320 10.52 3.22 -1.14
C ALA A 320 10.84 4.56 -1.79
N VAL A 321 9.95 5.54 -1.66
CA VAL A 321 10.18 6.88 -2.20
C VAL A 321 11.37 7.54 -1.49
N SER A 322 11.46 7.52 -0.16
CA SER A 322 12.62 8.10 0.55
C SER A 322 13.93 7.42 0.13
N ARG A 323 13.92 6.10 -0.11
CA ARG A 323 15.09 5.35 -0.62
C ARG A 323 15.48 5.78 -2.03
N LEU A 324 14.51 6.00 -2.92
CA LEU A 324 14.76 6.52 -4.27
C LEU A 324 15.36 7.92 -4.19
N LEU A 325 14.79 8.81 -3.38
CA LEU A 325 15.23 10.20 -3.21
C LEU A 325 16.67 10.30 -2.65
N GLY A 326 17.04 9.35 -1.80
CA GLY A 326 18.38 9.22 -1.22
C GLY A 326 19.46 8.72 -2.18
N ARG A 327 19.08 8.16 -3.34
CA ARG A 327 20.07 7.68 -4.33
C ARG A 327 20.71 8.84 -5.08
N ALA A 328 22.01 8.72 -5.33
CA ALA A 328 22.71 9.62 -6.26
C ALA A 328 22.38 9.20 -7.69
N SER A 329 22.02 10.17 -8.53
CA SER A 329 22.01 10.00 -9.98
C SER A 329 23.45 9.70 -10.41
N ARG A 330 23.68 8.57 -11.08
CA ARG A 330 24.97 8.29 -11.71
C ARG A 330 25.13 9.13 -12.97
#